data_AF-A0A1V6SQG2-F1
#
_entry.id   AF-A0A1V6SQG2-F1
#
_cell.length_a   1.000
_cell.length_b   1.000
_cell.length_c   1.000
_cell.angle_alpha   90.00
_cell.angle_beta   90.00
_cell.angle_gamma   90.00
#
_symmetry.space_group_name_H-M   'P 1'
#
loop_
_entity.id
_entity.type
_entity.pdbx_description
1 polymer ?
#
loop_
_entity_poly.entity_id
_entity_poly.type
_entity_poly.pdbx_seq_one_letter_code
_entity_poly.pdbx_strand_id
1 'polypeptide(L)'
;MHQSWNRWCFLRRMIFAVAIGACGVFIYLIWFGMNSDRDNVPQLLTQLIPAGHCTCQSSTSFQCADCLTCLASPPLSEPEHLAAWSFQYGRDDQNLGLSQSQCQVAFPGLFQDIQRGVEYWKSQGRISRDDLSMVPFEDGMARAIISNGDLYVVATRAKGDDHRRKILSTLGSIHRALSASSDRTSPPTIEFIFSIEDRVDDVNAVSHPVWVLSRKASEESVILMPDFGYWSWAKSNIGPYGQVVQSIIAAESNLKFADKEQKLVWRGKLSFAPKLRRALLDIARGKPWSGVKELDWSKKANFLSMEDHCRYMFIGHVEGRAYSASLKYRQSCRSVIVAHKLQYIQHHHYLLVSSGPEQNYVEVERDFSDLPKRMDELLKNPDKAERIANNSIKTFRERYLTPAAEACYWRALWEGWAEVSANVTRDIEPPVDRGLRYESFVLLDSNDMFKYSFGSE
;
A
#
# COMPACT_ATOMS: atom_id res chain seq x y z
N MET A 1 -43.55 20.49 52.50
CA MET A 1 -42.92 20.63 51.16
C MET A 1 -41.41 20.40 51.15
N HIS A 2 -40.62 20.86 52.15
CA HIS A 2 -39.15 20.74 52.15
C HIS A 2 -38.56 19.30 52.10
N GLN A 3 -39.17 18.31 52.76
CA GLN A 3 -38.65 16.93 52.78
C GLN A 3 -38.74 16.22 51.41
N SER A 4 -39.78 16.52 50.62
CA SER A 4 -39.93 15.95 49.27
C SER A 4 -38.88 16.50 48.31
N TRP A 5 -38.49 17.76 48.48
CA TRP A 5 -37.54 18.45 47.61
C TRP A 5 -36.10 17.96 47.84
N ASN A 6 -35.72 17.70 49.10
CA ASN A 6 -34.42 17.10 49.42
C ASN A 6 -34.29 15.66 48.91
N ARG A 7 -35.34 14.85 48.99
CA ARG A 7 -35.35 13.49 48.38
C ARG A 7 -35.23 13.54 46.87
N TRP A 8 -35.90 14.49 46.22
CA TRP A 8 -35.84 14.65 44.77
C TRP A 8 -34.46 15.15 44.29
N CYS A 9 -33.85 16.09 45.02
CA CYS A 9 -32.47 16.54 44.77
C CYS A 9 -31.43 15.43 45.00
N PHE A 10 -31.60 14.61 46.03
CA PHE A 10 -30.71 13.47 46.29
C PHE A 10 -30.84 12.40 45.21
N LEU A 11 -32.06 12.04 44.83
CA LEU A 11 -32.31 11.09 43.73
C LEU A 11 -31.74 11.61 42.41
N ARG A 12 -31.90 12.91 42.11
CA ARG A 12 -31.33 13.53 40.91
C ARG A 12 -29.80 13.51 40.92
N ARG A 13 -29.16 13.78 42.06
CA ARG A 13 -27.69 13.67 42.21
C ARG A 13 -27.22 12.22 42.07
N MET A 14 -27.94 11.25 42.62
CA MET A 14 -27.63 9.83 42.52
C MET A 14 -27.74 9.34 41.07
N ILE A 15 -28.84 9.69 40.38
CA ILE A 15 -29.02 9.38 38.95
C ILE A 15 -27.89 10.00 38.12
N PHE A 16 -27.51 11.24 38.40
CA PHE A 16 -26.43 11.92 37.69
C PHE A 16 -25.06 11.25 37.93
N ALA A 17 -24.76 10.84 39.16
CA ALA A 17 -23.54 10.12 39.50
C ALA A 17 -23.48 8.73 38.84
N VAL A 18 -24.60 7.99 38.84
CA VAL A 18 -24.71 6.70 38.15
C VAL A 18 -24.55 6.86 36.64
N ALA A 19 -25.15 7.89 36.04
CA ALA A 19 -25.00 8.19 34.62
C ALA A 19 -23.55 8.52 34.26
N ILE A 20 -22.85 9.35 35.06
CA ILE A 20 -21.42 9.65 34.86
C ILE A 20 -20.59 8.38 34.98
N GLY A 21 -20.83 7.55 36.01
CA GLY A 21 -20.13 6.29 36.21
C GLY A 21 -20.33 5.33 35.02
N ALA A 22 -21.58 5.18 34.56
CA ALA A 22 -21.91 4.35 33.40
C ALA A 22 -21.24 4.87 32.11
N CYS A 23 -21.25 6.20 31.89
CA CYS A 23 -20.54 6.82 30.77
C CYS A 23 -19.03 6.56 30.85
N GLY A 24 -18.42 6.71 32.04
CA GLY A 24 -17.00 6.43 32.25
C GLY A 24 -16.63 4.98 31.94
N VAL A 25 -17.44 4.02 32.41
CA VAL A 25 -17.26 2.59 32.09
C VAL A 25 -17.42 2.35 30.59
N PHE A 26 -18.42 2.93 29.94
CA PHE A 26 -18.64 2.78 28.50
C PHE A 26 -17.47 3.32 27.67
N ILE A 27 -16.97 4.52 28.02
CA ILE A 27 -15.79 5.13 27.38
C ILE A 27 -14.56 4.22 27.55
N TYR A 28 -14.33 3.71 28.77
CA TYR A 28 -13.24 2.78 29.04
C TYR A 28 -13.35 1.50 28.22
N LEU A 29 -14.56 0.92 28.12
CA LEU A 29 -14.80 -0.30 27.34
C LEU A 29 -14.53 -0.09 25.85
N ILE A 30 -14.99 1.02 25.26
CA ILE A 30 -14.67 1.36 23.85
C ILE A 30 -13.16 1.54 23.69
N TRP A 31 -12.52 2.33 24.56
CA TRP A 31 -11.08 2.56 24.52
C TRP A 31 -10.30 1.24 24.59
N PHE A 32 -10.69 0.35 25.51
CA PHE A 32 -10.10 -0.98 25.64
C PHE A 32 -10.29 -1.83 24.38
N GLY A 33 -11.52 -1.85 23.82
CA GLY A 33 -11.82 -2.57 22.58
C GLY A 33 -11.02 -2.10 21.37
N MET A 34 -10.81 -0.79 21.26
CA MET A 34 -10.05 -0.15 20.18
C MET A 34 -8.53 -0.38 20.29
N ASN A 35 -8.00 -0.45 21.51
CA ASN A 35 -6.55 -0.48 21.75
C ASN A 35 -6.00 -1.86 22.14
N SER A 36 -6.85 -2.82 22.52
CA SER A 36 -6.39 -4.18 22.79
C SER A 36 -5.96 -4.88 21.50
N ASP A 37 -4.77 -5.45 21.50
CA ASP A 37 -4.25 -6.29 20.42
C ASP A 37 -4.50 -7.78 20.64
N ARG A 38 -5.08 -8.15 21.78
CA ARG A 38 -5.39 -9.54 22.13
C ARG A 38 -6.81 -9.90 21.70
N ASP A 39 -7.03 -11.18 21.47
CA ASP A 39 -8.37 -11.75 21.29
C ASP A 39 -9.09 -11.96 22.63
N ASN A 40 -9.20 -10.89 23.42
CA ASN A 40 -9.81 -10.87 24.76
C ASN A 40 -10.95 -9.85 24.89
N VAL A 41 -11.36 -9.26 23.77
CA VAL A 41 -12.45 -8.28 23.73
C VAL A 41 -13.75 -9.03 23.43
N PRO A 42 -14.78 -8.93 24.29
CA PRO A 42 -16.06 -9.59 24.05
C PRO A 42 -16.69 -9.18 22.72
N GLN A 43 -17.33 -10.11 22.02
CA GLN A 43 -17.94 -9.87 20.70
C GLN A 43 -19.02 -8.76 20.73
N LEU A 44 -19.77 -8.65 21.85
CA LEU A 44 -20.72 -7.54 22.02
C LEU A 44 -20.02 -6.18 21.95
N LEU A 45 -18.81 -6.08 22.52
CA LEU A 45 -18.02 -4.85 22.48
C LEU A 45 -17.40 -4.62 21.10
N THR A 46 -17.01 -5.67 20.37
CA THR A 46 -16.45 -5.53 19.00
C THR A 46 -17.45 -4.91 18.03
N GLN A 47 -18.75 -5.23 18.18
CA GLN A 47 -19.84 -4.64 17.39
C GLN A 47 -20.07 -3.16 17.68
N LEU A 48 -19.76 -2.71 18.90
CA LEU A 48 -19.91 -1.32 19.34
C LEU A 48 -18.70 -0.44 18.97
N ILE A 49 -17.60 -1.04 18.50
CA ILE A 49 -16.43 -0.28 18.08
C ILE A 49 -16.82 0.59 16.87
N PRO A 50 -16.65 1.92 16.95
CA PRO A 50 -16.90 2.78 15.81
C PRO A 50 -15.90 2.42 14.69
N ALA A 51 -16.31 2.57 13.44
CA ALA A 51 -15.41 2.31 12.31
C ALA A 51 -14.19 3.27 12.26
N GLY A 52 -14.13 4.26 13.15
CA GLY A 52 -13.20 5.39 13.08
C GLY A 52 -13.60 6.35 11.97
N HIS A 53 -12.71 7.28 11.59
CA HIS A 53 -12.83 8.08 10.36
C HIS A 53 -12.76 7.23 9.06
N CYS A 54 -12.99 5.92 9.15
CA CYS A 54 -13.33 5.12 7.98
C CYS A 54 -14.75 5.49 7.59
N THR A 55 -14.89 6.37 6.60
CA THR A 55 -16.10 6.55 5.82
C THR A 55 -16.46 5.20 5.19
N CYS A 56 -17.22 4.36 5.91
CA CYS A 56 -17.81 3.10 5.42
C CYS A 56 -18.83 3.30 4.28
N GLN A 57 -18.87 4.48 3.66
CA GLN A 57 -19.81 4.82 2.59
C GLN A 57 -19.35 4.31 1.23
N SER A 58 -18.06 4.00 1.05
CA SER A 58 -17.54 3.51 -0.23
C SER A 58 -16.45 2.44 -0.04
N SER A 59 -16.50 1.44 -0.90
CA SER A 59 -15.41 0.49 -1.12
C SER A 59 -15.02 0.54 -2.59
N THR A 60 -13.73 0.44 -2.88
CA THR A 60 -13.24 0.39 -4.24
C THR A 60 -13.50 -1.02 -4.79
N SER A 61 -14.25 -1.11 -5.89
CA SER A 61 -14.34 -2.34 -6.66
C SER A 61 -13.37 -2.26 -7.82
N PHE A 62 -12.48 -3.24 -7.94
CA PHE A 62 -11.56 -3.36 -9.05
C PHE A 62 -12.19 -4.26 -10.11
N GLN A 63 -12.91 -3.66 -11.06
CA GLN A 63 -13.38 -4.35 -12.27
C GLN A 63 -12.46 -4.00 -13.43
N CYS A 64 -11.18 -4.36 -13.31
CA CYS A 64 -10.15 -3.99 -14.29
C CYS A 64 -9.93 -5.05 -15.39
N ALA A 65 -10.66 -6.17 -15.35
CA ALA A 65 -10.52 -7.26 -16.32
C ALA A 65 -10.81 -6.81 -17.76
N ASP A 66 -11.82 -5.95 -17.95
CA ASP A 66 -12.20 -5.46 -19.28
C ASP A 66 -11.15 -4.49 -19.85
N CYS A 67 -10.53 -3.64 -19.01
CA CYS A 67 -9.50 -2.70 -19.43
C CYS A 67 -8.19 -3.38 -19.85
N LEU A 68 -7.75 -4.44 -19.15
CA LEU A 68 -6.51 -5.15 -19.48
C LEU A 68 -6.60 -5.87 -20.84
N THR A 69 -7.80 -6.35 -21.19
CA THR A 69 -8.05 -7.02 -22.46
C THR A 69 -8.07 -6.02 -23.63
N CYS A 70 -8.63 -4.82 -23.42
CA CYS A 70 -8.60 -3.74 -24.41
C CYS A 70 -7.19 -3.18 -24.64
N LEU A 71 -6.39 -3.03 -23.59
CA LEU A 71 -5.01 -2.51 -23.66
C LEU A 71 -4.01 -3.49 -24.26
N ALA A 72 -4.36 -4.78 -24.36
CA ALA A 72 -3.54 -5.80 -25.02
C ALA A 72 -3.66 -5.79 -26.55
N SER A 73 -4.45 -4.87 -27.14
CA SER A 73 -4.52 -4.71 -28.59
C SER A 73 -3.24 -4.06 -29.12
N PRO A 74 -2.58 -4.61 -30.16
CA PRO A 74 -1.36 -4.02 -30.69
C PRO A 74 -1.64 -2.64 -31.30
N PRO A 75 -0.71 -1.67 -31.21
CA PRO A 75 -0.85 -0.41 -31.91
C PRO A 75 -0.93 -0.66 -33.42
N LEU A 76 -1.87 -0.02 -34.10
CA LEU A 76 -1.82 0.09 -35.56
C LEU A 76 -0.64 1.00 -35.92
N SER A 77 0.33 0.43 -36.65
CA SER A 77 1.57 0.99 -37.18
C SER A 77 2.74 1.20 -36.19
N GLU A 78 3.64 0.21 -36.12
CA GLU A 78 4.99 0.35 -35.53
C GLU A 78 6.08 -0.06 -36.55
N PRO A 79 7.28 0.54 -36.47
CA PRO A 79 8.43 0.20 -37.32
C PRO A 79 8.92 -1.25 -37.09
N GLU A 80 9.36 -1.93 -38.15
CA GLU A 80 9.74 -3.36 -38.22
C GLU A 80 10.79 -3.87 -37.19
N HIS A 81 11.40 -3.00 -36.37
CA HIS A 81 12.45 -3.38 -35.42
C HIS A 81 12.00 -3.70 -33.99
N LEU A 82 10.75 -3.42 -33.59
CA LEU A 82 10.22 -3.77 -32.25
C LEU A 82 9.35 -5.05 -32.24
N ALA A 83 9.09 -5.64 -33.41
CA ALA A 83 8.09 -6.69 -33.60
C ALA A 83 8.37 -8.07 -32.96
N ALA A 84 9.44 -8.24 -32.17
CA ALA A 84 9.86 -9.55 -31.64
C ALA A 84 10.08 -9.62 -30.12
N TRP A 85 9.92 -8.53 -29.36
CA TRP A 85 10.19 -8.55 -27.91
C TRP A 85 8.91 -8.78 -27.09
N SER A 86 8.94 -9.81 -26.24
CA SER A 86 7.92 -10.06 -25.21
C SER A 86 8.59 -10.25 -23.87
N PHE A 87 8.00 -9.72 -22.79
CA PHE A 87 8.48 -9.93 -21.44
C PHE A 87 8.54 -11.43 -21.08
N GLN A 88 9.69 -11.89 -20.60
CA GLN A 88 9.92 -13.24 -20.13
C GLN A 88 10.45 -13.21 -18.69
N TYR A 89 9.68 -13.79 -17.77
CA TYR A 89 10.11 -13.97 -16.38
C TYR A 89 11.38 -14.84 -16.32
N GLY A 90 12.33 -14.46 -15.46
CA GLY A 90 13.66 -15.07 -15.36
C GLY A 90 14.71 -14.42 -16.27
N ARG A 91 14.29 -13.81 -17.39
CA ARG A 91 15.18 -13.03 -18.28
C ARG A 91 15.09 -11.54 -17.97
N ASP A 92 13.86 -11.01 -17.87
CA ASP A 92 13.60 -9.57 -17.85
C ASP A 92 13.16 -9.04 -16.48
N ASP A 93 12.77 -9.89 -15.53
CA ASP A 93 12.19 -9.49 -14.24
C ASP A 93 13.15 -8.69 -13.36
N GLN A 94 14.45 -8.92 -13.49
CA GLN A 94 15.50 -8.16 -12.81
C GLN A 94 16.06 -7.01 -13.67
N ASN A 95 15.61 -6.87 -14.92
CA ASN A 95 16.11 -5.83 -15.81
C ASN A 95 15.50 -4.47 -15.46
N LEU A 96 16.20 -3.70 -14.63
CA LEU A 96 15.76 -2.38 -14.20
C LEU A 96 15.80 -1.33 -15.34
N GLY A 97 16.52 -1.62 -16.43
CA GLY A 97 16.79 -0.73 -17.55
C GLY A 97 15.91 -0.98 -18.79
N LEU A 98 14.76 -1.65 -18.65
CA LEU A 98 13.81 -1.79 -19.77
C LEU A 98 13.44 -0.41 -20.34
N SER A 99 13.43 -0.30 -21.67
CA SER A 99 13.04 0.93 -22.37
C SER A 99 11.57 1.28 -22.11
N GLN A 100 11.18 2.52 -22.40
CA GLN A 100 9.79 2.96 -22.27
C GLN A 100 8.82 2.06 -23.06
N SER A 101 9.16 1.73 -24.31
CA SER A 101 8.34 0.83 -25.14
C SER A 101 8.24 -0.58 -24.55
N GLN A 102 9.35 -1.12 -24.04
CA GLN A 102 9.36 -2.41 -23.34
C GLN A 102 8.50 -2.36 -22.08
N CYS A 103 8.55 -1.28 -21.29
CA CYS A 103 7.70 -1.10 -20.10
C CYS A 103 6.21 -1.12 -20.46
N GLN A 104 5.80 -0.41 -21.52
CA GLN A 104 4.39 -0.37 -21.95
C GLN A 104 3.88 -1.73 -22.40
N VAL A 105 4.68 -2.47 -23.19
CA VAL A 105 4.33 -3.83 -23.64
C VAL A 105 4.34 -4.82 -22.47
N ALA A 106 5.30 -4.70 -21.55
CA ALA A 106 5.48 -5.62 -20.45
C ALA A 106 4.42 -5.45 -19.36
N PHE A 107 3.95 -4.23 -19.09
CA PHE A 107 3.14 -3.95 -17.90
C PHE A 107 1.83 -3.18 -18.20
N PRO A 108 0.95 -3.69 -19.09
CA PRO A 108 -0.35 -3.07 -19.31
C PRO A 108 -1.16 -3.04 -18.02
N GLY A 109 -1.87 -1.94 -17.74
CA GLY A 109 -2.64 -1.78 -16.51
C GLY A 109 -1.87 -1.22 -15.31
N LEU A 110 -0.54 -1.33 -15.32
CA LEU A 110 0.28 -0.96 -14.17
C LEU A 110 0.30 0.57 -13.94
N PHE A 111 0.14 1.36 -15.00
CA PHE A 111 0.27 2.82 -14.96
C PHE A 111 -1.07 3.56 -14.80
N GLN A 112 -2.17 2.85 -14.53
CA GLN A 112 -3.52 3.41 -14.47
C GLN A 112 -3.66 4.58 -13.49
N ASP A 113 -3.06 4.48 -12.30
CA ASP A 113 -3.16 5.55 -11.29
C ASP A 113 -2.47 6.83 -11.75
N ILE A 114 -1.34 6.70 -12.44
CA ILE A 114 -0.56 7.81 -13.01
C ILE A 114 -1.42 8.51 -14.06
N GLN A 115 -2.00 7.77 -15.00
CA GLN A 115 -2.87 8.32 -16.04
C GLN A 115 -4.03 9.10 -15.44
N ARG A 116 -4.73 8.51 -14.45
CA ARG A 116 -5.79 9.19 -13.71
C ARG A 116 -5.31 10.48 -13.02
N GLY A 117 -4.14 10.44 -12.38
CA GLY A 117 -3.57 11.61 -11.70
C GLY A 117 -3.21 12.73 -12.68
N VAL A 118 -2.66 12.38 -13.83
CA VAL A 118 -2.35 13.30 -14.93
C VAL A 118 -3.63 13.95 -15.48
N GLU A 119 -4.67 13.16 -15.75
CA GLU A 119 -5.96 13.66 -16.23
C GLU A 119 -6.61 14.62 -15.23
N TYR A 120 -6.59 14.26 -13.94
CA TYR A 120 -7.06 15.13 -12.86
C TYR A 120 -6.33 16.48 -12.90
N TRP A 121 -5.00 16.50 -12.85
CA TRP A 121 -4.25 17.76 -12.81
C TRP A 121 -4.34 18.55 -14.13
N LYS A 122 -4.46 17.90 -15.29
CA LYS A 122 -4.79 18.58 -16.55
C LYS A 122 -6.12 19.34 -16.45
N SER A 123 -7.14 18.72 -15.84
CA SER A 123 -8.45 19.37 -15.62
C SER A 123 -8.39 20.54 -14.63
N GLN A 124 -7.44 20.50 -13.68
CA GLN A 124 -7.23 21.57 -12.69
C GLN A 124 -6.32 22.70 -13.19
N GLY A 125 -5.92 22.69 -14.47
CA GLY A 125 -5.05 23.74 -15.03
C GLY A 125 -3.55 23.47 -14.92
N ARG A 126 -3.17 22.21 -14.63
CA ARG A 126 -1.80 21.73 -14.35
C ARG A 126 -1.26 22.20 -12.99
N ILE A 127 -0.17 21.59 -12.54
CA ILE A 127 0.53 21.90 -11.30
C ILE A 127 1.42 23.11 -11.52
N SER A 128 1.25 24.13 -10.69
CA SER A 128 2.09 25.32 -10.62
C SER A 128 3.14 25.20 -9.52
N ARG A 129 4.12 26.12 -9.53
CA ARG A 129 5.10 26.24 -8.45
C ARG A 129 4.43 26.59 -7.13
N ASP A 130 3.38 27.41 -7.17
CA ASP A 130 2.64 27.83 -5.99
C ASP A 130 1.93 26.63 -5.34
N ASP A 131 1.34 25.73 -6.14
CA ASP A 131 0.70 24.50 -5.64
C ASP A 131 1.68 23.64 -4.83
N LEU A 132 2.92 23.49 -5.29
CA LEU A 132 3.97 22.77 -4.56
C LEU A 132 4.47 23.53 -3.33
N SER A 133 4.47 24.87 -3.38
CA SER A 133 4.88 25.70 -2.25
C SER A 133 3.84 25.73 -1.12
N MET A 134 2.56 25.56 -1.47
CA MET A 134 1.43 25.54 -0.54
C MET A 134 1.21 24.17 0.12
N VAL A 135 1.89 23.11 -0.33
CA VAL A 135 1.79 21.79 0.29
C VAL A 135 2.25 21.87 1.75
N PRO A 136 1.42 21.47 2.72
CA PRO A 136 1.85 21.33 4.11
C PRO A 136 3.01 20.33 4.21
N PHE A 137 4.18 20.80 4.63
CA PHE A 137 5.37 19.95 4.71
C PHE A 137 5.46 19.28 6.08
N GLU A 138 4.75 18.17 6.24
CA GLU A 138 4.57 17.44 7.50
C GLU A 138 5.60 16.33 7.73
N ASP A 139 5.59 15.76 8.94
CA ASP A 139 6.41 14.59 9.28
C ASP A 139 6.10 13.41 8.34
N GLY A 140 7.14 12.74 7.86
CA GLY A 140 7.04 11.67 6.86
C GLY A 140 7.14 12.14 5.41
N MET A 141 7.48 13.41 5.15
CA MET A 141 7.57 13.95 3.79
C MET A 141 9.00 14.24 3.34
N ALA A 142 9.20 14.22 2.03
CA ALA A 142 10.43 14.67 1.39
C ALA A 142 10.11 15.40 0.09
N ARG A 143 10.95 16.40 -0.22
CA ARG A 143 10.93 17.18 -1.46
C ARG A 143 12.22 16.90 -2.23
N ALA A 144 12.10 16.60 -3.51
CA ALA A 144 13.24 16.23 -4.34
C ALA A 144 13.09 16.76 -5.77
N ILE A 145 14.23 16.83 -6.45
CA ILE A 145 14.34 17.22 -7.86
C ILE A 145 15.03 16.08 -8.62
N ILE A 146 14.49 15.73 -9.78
CA ILE A 146 15.21 14.93 -10.78
C ILE A 146 15.59 15.88 -11.91
N SER A 147 16.86 15.89 -12.29
CA SER A 147 17.34 16.71 -13.40
C SER A 147 18.57 16.08 -14.04
N ASN A 148 18.60 16.01 -15.37
CA ASN A 148 19.69 15.40 -16.15
C ASN A 148 20.11 14.01 -15.65
N GLY A 149 19.14 13.22 -15.16
CA GLY A 149 19.41 11.87 -14.67
C GLY A 149 19.95 11.78 -13.24
N ASP A 150 20.01 12.90 -12.53
CA ASP A 150 20.50 12.97 -11.16
C ASP A 150 19.36 13.32 -10.19
N LEU A 151 19.41 12.73 -8.99
CA LEU A 151 18.47 12.95 -7.90
C LEU A 151 19.06 13.92 -6.89
N TYR A 152 18.32 14.97 -6.58
CA TYR A 152 18.68 15.99 -5.59
C TYR A 152 17.61 16.02 -4.49
N VAL A 153 18.07 15.97 -3.24
CA VAL A 153 17.21 16.09 -2.06
C VAL A 153 17.16 17.56 -1.66
N VAL A 154 15.96 18.13 -1.69
CA VAL A 154 15.72 19.55 -1.35
C VAL A 154 15.41 19.69 0.13
N ALA A 155 14.51 18.85 0.64
CA ALA A 155 14.14 18.86 2.05
C ALA A 155 13.60 17.49 2.49
N THR A 156 13.80 17.16 3.77
CA THR A 156 13.15 16.00 4.41
C THR A 156 12.64 16.39 5.78
N ARG A 157 11.50 15.80 6.17
CA ARG A 157 10.96 15.93 7.51
C ARG A 157 10.59 14.55 8.05
N ALA A 158 11.46 13.98 8.86
CA ALA A 158 11.26 12.71 9.54
C ALA A 158 11.03 12.95 11.04
N LYS A 159 9.93 12.40 11.58
CA LYS A 159 9.64 12.42 13.02
C LYS A 159 10.66 11.63 13.85
N GLY A 160 11.32 10.68 13.21
CA GLY A 160 12.31 9.81 13.82
C GLY A 160 12.82 8.78 12.81
N ASP A 161 13.59 7.82 13.32
CA ASP A 161 14.38 6.92 12.48
C ASP A 161 13.55 6.02 11.55
N ASP A 162 12.33 5.65 11.95
CA ASP A 162 11.42 4.89 11.07
C ASP A 162 11.08 5.66 9.79
N HIS A 163 10.72 6.95 9.92
CA HIS A 163 10.39 7.81 8.79
C HIS A 163 11.64 8.04 7.94
N ARG A 164 12.79 8.33 8.58
CA ARG A 164 14.07 8.54 7.90
C ARG A 164 14.43 7.35 7.01
N ARG A 165 14.37 6.12 7.54
CA ARG A 165 14.67 4.89 6.78
C ARG A 165 13.72 4.68 5.60
N LYS A 166 12.42 4.96 5.77
CA LYS A 166 11.43 4.86 4.70
C LYS A 166 11.67 5.89 3.60
N ILE A 167 11.94 7.15 3.98
CA ILE A 167 12.31 8.22 3.04
C ILE A 167 13.56 7.82 2.24
N LEU A 168 14.62 7.37 2.92
CA LEU A 168 15.83 6.90 2.25
C LEU A 168 15.58 5.71 1.32
N SER A 169 14.71 4.77 1.71
CA SER A 169 14.37 3.62 0.88
C SER A 169 13.62 4.04 -0.39
N THR A 170 12.70 5.01 -0.29
CA THR A 170 12.01 5.60 -1.44
C THR A 170 12.97 6.40 -2.34
N LEU A 171 13.86 7.21 -1.78
CA LEU A 171 14.89 7.91 -2.57
C LEU A 171 15.85 6.92 -3.24
N GLY A 172 16.19 5.82 -2.55
CA GLY A 172 17.03 4.75 -3.07
C GLY A 172 16.38 4.03 -4.26
N SER A 173 15.08 3.72 -4.20
CA SER A 173 14.37 3.11 -5.33
C SER A 173 14.32 4.04 -6.54
N ILE A 174 14.09 5.34 -6.34
CA ILE A 174 14.18 6.37 -7.39
C ILE A 174 15.59 6.39 -7.99
N HIS A 175 16.64 6.47 -7.16
CA HIS A 175 18.02 6.53 -7.62
C HIS A 175 18.44 5.29 -8.43
N ARG A 176 18.02 4.10 -8.01
CA ARG A 176 18.25 2.85 -8.76
C ARG A 176 17.54 2.84 -10.11
N ALA A 177 16.30 3.29 -10.17
CA ALA A 177 15.56 3.36 -11.42
C ALA A 177 16.19 4.38 -12.40
N LEU A 178 16.72 5.50 -11.89
CA LEU A 178 17.49 6.48 -12.67
C LEU A 178 18.79 5.88 -13.19
N SER A 179 19.58 5.28 -12.30
CA SER A 179 20.91 4.73 -12.62
C SER A 179 20.86 3.58 -13.61
N ALA A 180 19.76 2.83 -13.66
CA ALA A 180 19.57 1.73 -14.59
C ALA A 180 19.07 2.15 -15.98
N SER A 181 18.57 3.38 -16.14
CA SER A 181 18.06 3.85 -17.44
C SER A 181 19.20 4.02 -18.43
N SER A 182 19.09 3.40 -19.61
CA SER A 182 20.06 3.61 -20.71
C SER A 182 19.99 5.03 -21.28
N ASP A 183 18.83 5.68 -21.15
CA ASP A 183 18.59 7.05 -21.58
C ASP A 183 18.41 7.94 -20.34
N ARG A 184 19.49 8.02 -19.55
CA ARG A 184 19.46 8.61 -18.21
C ARG A 184 19.16 10.11 -18.23
N THR A 185 19.46 10.80 -19.32
CA THR A 185 19.27 12.26 -19.46
C THR A 185 17.97 12.66 -20.13
N SER A 186 17.20 11.70 -20.67
CA SER A 186 15.92 11.97 -21.32
C SER A 186 14.77 12.37 -20.38
N PRO A 187 14.69 11.88 -19.13
CA PRO A 187 13.65 12.34 -18.21
C PRO A 187 13.71 13.87 -18.03
N PRO A 188 12.58 14.57 -18.19
CA PRO A 188 12.53 16.02 -18.02
C PRO A 188 12.80 16.39 -16.57
N THR A 189 13.33 17.60 -16.35
CA THR A 189 13.51 18.13 -15.01
C THR A 189 12.17 18.24 -14.31
N ILE A 190 12.03 17.59 -13.16
CA ILE A 190 10.83 17.61 -12.33
C ILE A 190 11.17 17.88 -10.87
N GLU A 191 10.29 18.60 -10.19
CA GLU A 191 10.30 18.79 -8.75
C GLU A 191 9.01 18.21 -8.17
N PHE A 192 9.12 17.48 -7.07
CA PHE A 192 8.00 16.76 -6.47
C PHE A 192 8.15 16.65 -4.96
N ILE A 193 7.01 16.36 -4.32
CA ILE A 193 6.91 16.05 -2.90
C ILE A 193 6.26 14.69 -2.75
N PHE A 194 6.82 13.84 -1.90
CA PHE A 194 6.22 12.56 -1.55
C PHE A 194 6.06 12.38 -0.05
N SER A 195 5.12 11.52 0.34
CA SER A 195 4.87 11.15 1.73
C SER A 195 4.99 9.64 1.96
N ILE A 196 5.70 9.25 3.03
CA ILE A 196 5.78 7.86 3.49
C ILE A 196 4.72 7.49 4.54
N GLU A 197 3.78 8.40 4.80
CA GLU A 197 2.67 8.14 5.72
C GLU A 197 1.64 7.19 5.11
N ASP A 198 0.91 6.52 5.99
CA ASP A 198 -0.09 5.52 5.60
C ASP A 198 -1.30 6.17 4.90
N ARG A 199 -1.69 7.40 5.32
CA ARG A 199 -2.90 8.11 4.85
C ARG A 199 -2.57 9.49 4.32
N VAL A 200 -3.34 9.93 3.32
CA VAL A 200 -3.33 11.32 2.81
C VAL A 200 -3.67 12.33 3.90
N ASP A 201 -4.65 12.00 4.75
CA ASP A 201 -5.09 12.84 5.87
C ASP A 201 -3.99 13.04 6.93
N ASP A 202 -3.08 12.07 7.10
CA ASP A 202 -2.01 12.14 8.13
C ASP A 202 -0.98 13.24 7.79
N VAL A 203 -0.95 13.73 6.53
CA VAL A 203 -0.08 14.80 6.04
C VAL A 203 -0.84 15.99 5.44
N ASN A 204 -2.16 16.07 5.64
CA ASN A 204 -3.00 17.14 5.10
C ASN A 204 -2.85 17.34 3.57
N ALA A 205 -2.61 16.27 2.82
CA ALA A 205 -2.32 16.34 1.38
C ALA A 205 -3.57 16.31 0.48
N VAL A 206 -4.77 16.40 1.06
CA VAL A 206 -6.02 16.50 0.28
C VAL A 206 -5.95 17.78 -0.56
N SER A 207 -6.27 17.66 -1.85
CA SER A 207 -6.18 18.74 -2.84
C SER A 207 -4.76 19.22 -3.18
N HIS A 208 -3.71 18.56 -2.67
CA HIS A 208 -2.32 18.93 -2.96
C HIS A 208 -1.62 17.92 -3.89
N PRO A 209 -0.65 18.38 -4.71
CA PRO A 209 0.10 17.54 -5.64
C PRO A 209 1.20 16.77 -4.89
N VAL A 210 0.83 15.67 -4.24
CA VAL A 210 1.75 14.83 -3.44
C VAL A 210 1.73 13.39 -3.93
N TRP A 211 2.91 12.76 -4.00
CA TRP A 211 3.02 11.32 -4.23
C TRP A 211 2.85 10.56 -2.92
N VAL A 212 1.96 9.55 -2.90
CA VAL A 212 1.57 8.85 -1.66
C VAL A 212 1.61 7.32 -1.83
N LEU A 213 1.75 6.61 -0.72
CA LEU A 213 1.81 5.14 -0.70
C LEU A 213 0.46 4.47 -0.98
N SER A 214 -0.61 5.11 -0.52
CA SER A 214 -1.98 4.68 -0.75
C SER A 214 -2.95 5.85 -0.71
N ARG A 215 -4.11 5.69 -1.35
CA ARG A 215 -5.18 6.68 -1.35
C ARG A 215 -6.56 6.02 -1.36
N LYS A 216 -7.58 6.75 -0.94
CA LYS A 216 -9.00 6.42 -1.16
C LYS A 216 -9.38 6.82 -2.59
N ALA A 217 -10.47 6.26 -3.10
CA ALA A 217 -10.99 6.63 -4.43
C ALA A 217 -11.29 8.14 -4.55
N SER A 218 -11.79 8.77 -3.48
CA SER A 218 -12.12 10.21 -3.42
C SER A 218 -10.92 11.14 -3.31
N GLU A 219 -9.72 10.63 -3.05
CA GLU A 219 -8.49 11.43 -2.91
C GLU A 219 -7.82 11.56 -4.28
N GLU A 220 -8.46 12.32 -5.18
CA GLU A 220 -8.09 12.36 -6.59
C GLU A 220 -6.82 13.18 -6.88
N SER A 221 -6.48 14.15 -6.02
CA SER A 221 -5.34 15.06 -6.21
C SER A 221 -3.97 14.43 -6.04
N VAL A 222 -3.87 13.35 -5.27
CA VAL A 222 -2.61 12.66 -4.99
C VAL A 222 -2.35 11.56 -6.02
N ILE A 223 -1.07 11.25 -6.27
CA ILE A 223 -0.65 10.19 -7.21
C ILE A 223 0.06 9.08 -6.45
N LEU A 224 -0.24 7.82 -6.77
CA LEU A 224 0.35 6.67 -6.10
C LEU A 224 1.80 6.46 -6.53
N MET A 225 2.65 6.16 -5.56
CA MET A 225 4.02 5.70 -5.79
C MET A 225 4.24 4.27 -5.24
N PRO A 226 5.29 3.57 -5.69
CA PRO A 226 5.73 2.32 -5.07
C PRO A 226 6.12 2.53 -3.61
N ASP A 227 5.76 1.58 -2.75
CA ASP A 227 6.08 1.70 -1.33
C ASP A 227 7.56 1.42 -1.04
N PHE A 228 8.07 2.02 0.02
CA PHE A 228 9.48 1.88 0.46
C PHE A 228 9.94 0.42 0.59
N GLY A 229 9.02 -0.52 0.84
CA GLY A 229 9.31 -1.93 0.99
C GLY A 229 9.67 -2.67 -0.30
N TYR A 230 9.46 -2.07 -1.48
CA TYR A 230 10.01 -2.61 -2.75
C TYR A 230 11.53 -2.43 -2.86
N TRP A 231 12.07 -1.41 -2.18
CA TRP A 231 13.51 -1.29 -1.96
C TRP A 231 13.96 -2.26 -0.87
N SER A 232 13.56 -1.98 0.36
CA SER A 232 13.89 -2.76 1.55
C SER A 232 13.04 -2.33 2.73
N TRP A 233 12.65 -3.28 3.57
CA TRP A 233 12.03 -2.99 4.85
C TRP A 233 12.87 -3.55 6.00
N ALA A 234 13.84 -2.76 6.44
CA ALA A 234 14.76 -3.15 7.51
C ALA A 234 14.06 -3.35 8.87
N LYS A 235 12.92 -2.68 9.09
CA LYS A 235 12.10 -2.92 10.29
C LYS A 235 11.36 -4.24 10.13
N SER A 236 11.44 -5.09 11.16
CA SER A 236 10.86 -6.45 11.20
C SER A 236 11.68 -7.54 10.47
N ASN A 237 12.96 -7.30 10.17
CA ASN A 237 13.86 -8.28 9.52
C ASN A 237 13.36 -8.82 8.16
N ILE A 238 12.58 -8.02 7.42
CA ILE A 238 12.05 -8.40 6.10
C ILE A 238 13.12 -8.17 5.02
N GLY A 239 13.94 -7.11 5.12
CA GLY A 239 15.06 -6.89 4.21
C GLY A 239 14.64 -6.47 2.80
N PRO A 240 15.54 -6.59 1.79
CA PRO A 240 15.26 -6.26 0.40
C PRO A 240 14.16 -7.12 -0.21
N TYR A 241 13.25 -6.53 -0.99
CA TYR A 241 12.09 -7.23 -1.55
C TYR A 241 12.48 -8.47 -2.37
N GLY A 242 13.44 -8.34 -3.29
CA GLY A 242 13.90 -9.44 -4.13
C GLY A 242 14.45 -10.63 -3.32
N GLN A 243 15.12 -10.36 -2.19
CA GLN A 243 15.60 -11.41 -1.30
C GLN A 243 14.44 -12.17 -0.64
N VAL A 244 13.39 -11.47 -0.21
CA VAL A 244 12.19 -12.11 0.37
C VAL A 244 11.49 -13.00 -0.66
N VAL A 245 11.35 -12.53 -1.89
CA VAL A 245 10.74 -13.32 -2.98
C VAL A 245 11.57 -14.57 -3.26
N GLN A 246 12.90 -14.47 -3.30
CA GLN A 246 13.79 -15.62 -3.46
C GLN A 246 13.66 -16.63 -2.32
N SER A 247 13.61 -16.17 -1.05
CA SER A 247 13.39 -17.03 0.11
C SER A 247 12.05 -17.76 0.03
N ILE A 248 10.98 -17.07 -0.41
CA ILE A 248 9.66 -17.67 -0.62
C ILE A 248 9.70 -18.73 -1.71
N ILE A 249 10.30 -18.44 -2.87
CA ILE A 249 10.44 -19.40 -3.98
C ILE A 249 11.21 -20.64 -3.52
N ALA A 250 12.31 -20.46 -2.78
CA ALA A 250 13.10 -21.55 -2.24
C ALA A 250 12.28 -22.41 -1.25
N ALA A 251 11.57 -21.77 -0.32
CA ALA A 251 10.74 -22.45 0.68
C ALA A 251 9.56 -23.21 0.05
N GLU A 252 9.02 -22.70 -1.06
CA GLU A 252 7.87 -23.27 -1.76
C GLU A 252 8.26 -24.29 -2.85
N SER A 253 9.55 -24.38 -3.22
CA SER A 253 10.04 -25.19 -4.35
C SER A 253 9.60 -26.66 -4.35
N ASN A 254 9.45 -27.26 -3.17
CA ASN A 254 9.03 -28.66 -3.00
C ASN A 254 7.59 -28.81 -2.45
N LEU A 255 6.85 -27.70 -2.29
CA LEU A 255 5.51 -27.69 -1.73
C LEU A 255 4.46 -27.58 -2.85
N LYS A 256 3.79 -28.69 -3.17
CA LYS A 256 2.69 -28.66 -4.15
C LYS A 256 1.49 -27.94 -3.56
N PHE A 257 0.67 -27.34 -4.42
CA PHE A 257 -0.54 -26.64 -3.98
C PHE A 257 -1.50 -27.56 -3.19
N ALA A 258 -1.67 -28.80 -3.66
CA ALA A 258 -2.51 -29.80 -3.01
C ALA A 258 -2.03 -30.22 -1.60
N ASP A 259 -0.74 -30.04 -1.31
CA ASP A 259 -0.12 -30.41 -0.03
C ASP A 259 -0.19 -29.26 1.01
N LYS A 260 -0.68 -28.08 0.62
CA LYS A 260 -0.83 -26.93 1.52
C LYS A 260 -1.95 -27.16 2.53
N GLU A 261 -1.80 -26.57 3.72
CA GLU A 261 -2.85 -26.57 4.73
C GLU A 261 -4.13 -25.90 4.18
N GLN A 262 -5.24 -26.62 4.16
CA GLN A 262 -6.56 -26.14 3.72
C GLN A 262 -7.20 -25.18 4.74
N LYS A 263 -6.47 -24.13 5.10
CA LYS A 263 -6.86 -23.10 6.05
C LYS A 263 -6.61 -21.71 5.51
N LEU A 264 -7.43 -20.76 5.96
CA LEU A 264 -7.23 -19.33 5.79
C LEU A 264 -6.32 -18.81 6.91
N VAL A 265 -5.10 -18.42 6.56
CA VAL A 265 -4.18 -17.81 7.50
C VAL A 265 -4.23 -16.29 7.43
N TRP A 266 -4.25 -15.64 8.59
CA TRP A 266 -3.95 -14.22 8.71
C TRP A 266 -3.31 -13.95 10.07
N ARG A 267 -2.28 -13.11 10.09
CA ARG A 267 -1.64 -12.57 11.29
C ARG A 267 -1.59 -11.06 11.20
N GLY A 268 -2.06 -10.38 12.24
CA GLY A 268 -2.01 -8.93 12.28
C GLY A 268 -2.38 -8.32 13.63
N LYS A 269 -1.93 -7.09 13.83
CA LYS A 269 -2.18 -6.29 15.03
C LYS A 269 -3.60 -5.71 15.00
N LEU A 270 -4.44 -6.00 15.99
CA LEU A 270 -5.87 -5.66 15.91
C LEU A 270 -6.13 -4.15 15.97
N SER A 271 -5.36 -3.41 16.77
CA SER A 271 -5.52 -1.96 16.95
C SER A 271 -5.34 -1.10 15.68
N PHE A 272 -4.79 -1.65 14.59
CA PHE A 272 -4.59 -0.88 13.34
C PHE A 272 -5.87 -0.65 12.54
N ALA A 273 -6.86 -1.54 12.67
CA ALA A 273 -8.19 -1.38 12.11
C ALA A 273 -9.16 -2.20 12.97
N PRO A 274 -9.43 -1.75 14.21
CA PRO A 274 -9.98 -2.61 15.26
C PRO A 274 -11.32 -3.22 14.86
N LYS A 275 -12.23 -2.44 14.27
CA LYS A 275 -13.52 -2.95 13.79
C LYS A 275 -13.35 -4.02 12.71
N LEU A 276 -12.60 -3.70 11.65
CA LEU A 276 -12.40 -4.58 10.49
C LEU A 276 -11.67 -5.89 10.85
N ARG A 277 -10.55 -5.78 11.58
CA ARG A 277 -9.72 -6.93 11.95
C ARG A 277 -10.39 -7.83 12.98
N ARG A 278 -11.21 -7.27 13.88
CA ARG A 278 -12.01 -8.06 14.82
C ARG A 278 -13.19 -8.75 14.12
N ALA A 279 -13.82 -8.11 13.13
CA ALA A 279 -14.84 -8.77 12.32
C ALA A 279 -14.31 -10.06 11.66
N LEU A 280 -13.10 -10.02 11.09
CA LEU A 280 -12.45 -11.24 10.56
C LEU A 280 -12.23 -12.30 11.64
N LEU A 281 -11.67 -11.92 12.80
CA LEU A 281 -11.43 -12.86 13.90
C LEU A 281 -12.73 -13.53 14.37
N ASP A 282 -13.79 -12.74 14.55
CA ASP A 282 -15.06 -13.21 15.06
C ASP A 282 -15.76 -14.15 14.07
N ILE A 283 -15.76 -13.81 12.77
CA ILE A 283 -16.38 -14.65 11.73
C ILE A 283 -15.60 -15.95 11.50
N ALA A 284 -14.27 -15.91 11.64
CA ALA A 284 -13.42 -17.09 11.50
C ALA A 284 -13.37 -17.95 12.78
N ARG A 285 -13.95 -17.50 13.90
CA ARG A 285 -13.89 -18.20 15.19
C ARG A 285 -14.58 -19.57 15.11
N GLY A 286 -13.87 -20.61 15.56
CA GLY A 286 -14.39 -21.98 15.60
C GLY A 286 -14.61 -22.63 14.23
N LYS A 287 -14.25 -21.97 13.12
CA LYS A 287 -14.34 -22.55 11.79
C LYS A 287 -13.18 -23.52 11.55
N PRO A 288 -13.41 -24.72 10.97
CA PRO A 288 -12.34 -25.72 10.77
C PRO A 288 -11.25 -25.25 9.82
N TRP A 289 -11.59 -24.41 8.84
CA TRP A 289 -10.65 -23.78 7.92
C TRP A 289 -9.93 -22.56 8.52
N SER A 290 -10.25 -22.15 9.75
CA SER A 290 -9.65 -20.95 10.32
C SER A 290 -8.23 -21.22 10.81
N GLY A 291 -7.29 -20.58 10.14
CA GLY A 291 -5.96 -20.32 10.66
C GLY A 291 -5.81 -18.86 11.06
N VAL A 292 -6.86 -18.07 11.28
CA VAL A 292 -6.80 -16.63 11.56
C VAL A 292 -6.48 -16.39 13.04
N LYS A 293 -5.46 -15.57 13.32
CA LYS A 293 -5.08 -15.19 14.69
C LYS A 293 -4.52 -13.77 14.75
N GLU A 294 -4.66 -13.12 15.89
CA GLU A 294 -3.97 -11.87 16.20
C GLU A 294 -2.46 -12.06 16.33
N LEU A 295 -1.71 -10.99 16.04
CA LEU A 295 -0.27 -10.94 16.25
C LEU A 295 0.05 -10.04 17.44
N ASP A 296 0.61 -10.63 18.51
CA ASP A 296 1.16 -9.89 19.65
C ASP A 296 2.68 -9.79 19.50
N TRP A 297 3.16 -8.64 19.00
CA TRP A 297 4.58 -8.37 18.80
C TRP A 297 5.40 -8.38 20.10
N SER A 298 4.79 -8.10 21.26
CA SER A 298 5.52 -8.07 22.54
C SER A 298 6.03 -9.46 22.95
N LYS A 299 5.31 -10.50 22.55
CA LYS A 299 5.63 -11.91 22.84
C LYS A 299 5.97 -12.73 21.60
N LYS A 300 5.90 -12.11 20.41
CA LYS A 300 5.91 -12.80 19.11
C LYS A 300 4.91 -13.96 19.03
N ALA A 301 3.81 -13.87 19.78
CA ALA A 301 2.80 -14.92 19.81
C ALA A 301 2.08 -14.96 18.46
N ASN A 302 1.86 -16.18 17.94
CA ASN A 302 1.30 -16.45 16.62
C ASN A 302 2.11 -15.88 15.44
N PHE A 303 3.32 -15.35 15.64
CA PHE A 303 4.15 -14.85 14.54
C PHE A 303 4.38 -15.95 13.49
N LEU A 304 4.29 -15.56 12.22
CA LEU A 304 4.64 -16.38 11.06
C LEU A 304 5.57 -15.55 10.19
N SER A 305 6.66 -16.16 9.71
CA SER A 305 7.51 -15.54 8.70
C SER A 305 6.74 -15.39 7.37
N MET A 306 7.30 -14.66 6.40
CA MET A 306 6.64 -14.54 5.09
C MET A 306 6.56 -15.90 4.39
N GLU A 307 7.61 -16.71 4.50
CA GLU A 307 7.72 -18.07 3.99
C GLU A 307 6.73 -19.01 4.69
N ASP A 308 6.54 -18.89 6.01
CA ASP A 308 5.60 -19.72 6.77
C ASP A 308 4.15 -19.52 6.33
N HIS A 309 3.78 -18.32 5.83
CA HIS A 309 2.45 -18.09 5.28
C HIS A 309 2.21 -18.94 4.02
N CYS A 310 3.27 -19.26 3.26
CA CYS A 310 3.15 -20.05 2.03
C CYS A 310 2.77 -21.51 2.29
N ARG A 311 2.82 -22.01 3.53
CA ARG A 311 2.29 -23.35 3.87
C ARG A 311 0.77 -23.46 3.77
N TYR A 312 0.07 -22.33 3.77
CA TYR A 312 -1.39 -22.27 3.76
C TYR A 312 -1.93 -22.09 2.36
N MET A 313 -3.02 -22.79 2.05
CA MET A 313 -3.70 -22.70 0.76
C MET A 313 -4.36 -21.34 0.55
N PHE A 314 -4.85 -20.70 1.63
CA PHE A 314 -5.53 -19.42 1.60
C PHE A 314 -4.84 -18.43 2.53
N ILE A 315 -4.57 -17.22 2.05
CA ILE A 315 -3.97 -16.14 2.84
C ILE A 315 -4.93 -14.94 2.85
N GLY A 316 -5.33 -14.51 4.05
CA GLY A 316 -6.15 -13.33 4.23
C GLY A 316 -5.33 -12.06 3.99
N HIS A 317 -5.90 -11.11 3.25
CA HIS A 317 -5.43 -9.72 3.20
C HIS A 317 -6.45 -8.81 3.88
N VAL A 318 -5.96 -8.00 4.83
CA VAL A 318 -6.80 -7.10 5.62
C VAL A 318 -6.07 -5.77 5.80
N GLU A 319 -6.77 -4.69 5.48
CA GLU A 319 -6.31 -3.32 5.69
C GLU A 319 -5.93 -3.07 7.16
N GLY A 320 -5.03 -2.11 7.34
CA GLY A 320 -4.58 -1.63 8.64
C GLY A 320 -5.03 -0.21 8.87
N ARG A 321 -4.11 0.64 9.33
CA ARG A 321 -4.37 2.07 9.43
C ARG A 321 -4.84 2.63 8.08
N ALA A 322 -4.24 2.15 7.00
CA ALA A 322 -4.63 2.35 5.62
C ALA A 322 -4.46 1.03 4.84
N TYR A 323 -3.74 1.05 3.71
CA TYR A 323 -3.27 -0.15 3.04
C TYR A 323 -2.46 -1.08 3.98
N SER A 324 -2.27 -2.34 3.57
CA SER A 324 -1.30 -3.23 4.22
C SER A 324 -0.14 -3.53 3.29
N ALA A 325 1.04 -3.00 3.62
CA ALA A 325 2.31 -3.25 2.92
C ALA A 325 2.70 -4.74 2.83
N SER A 326 2.02 -5.62 3.59
CA SER A 326 2.25 -7.07 3.59
C SER A 326 1.72 -7.79 2.34
N LEU A 327 0.82 -7.16 1.56
CA LEU A 327 0.15 -7.81 0.42
C LEU A 327 1.14 -8.33 -0.62
N LYS A 328 2.08 -7.49 -1.07
CA LYS A 328 3.08 -7.87 -2.09
C LYS A 328 3.89 -9.12 -1.71
N TYR A 329 4.25 -9.26 -0.44
CA TYR A 329 4.97 -10.44 0.05
C TYR A 329 4.06 -11.68 0.06
N ARG A 330 2.80 -11.53 0.46
CA ARG A 330 1.82 -12.64 0.47
C ARG A 330 1.46 -13.09 -0.94
N GLN A 331 1.37 -12.16 -1.89
CA GLN A 331 1.17 -12.44 -3.32
C GLN A 331 2.36 -13.16 -3.97
N SER A 332 3.49 -13.26 -3.28
CA SER A 332 4.63 -14.08 -3.71
C SER A 332 4.50 -15.56 -3.33
N CYS A 333 3.58 -15.93 -2.44
CA CYS A 333 3.24 -17.34 -2.19
C CYS A 333 2.27 -17.85 -3.25
N ARG A 334 2.40 -19.10 -3.71
CA ARG A 334 1.40 -19.80 -4.53
C ARG A 334 0.22 -20.21 -3.66
N SER A 335 -0.53 -19.23 -3.19
CA SER A 335 -1.69 -19.36 -2.31
C SER A 335 -2.79 -18.43 -2.81
N VAL A 336 -4.04 -18.75 -2.50
CA VAL A 336 -5.17 -17.90 -2.85
C VAL A 336 -5.22 -16.72 -1.89
N ILE A 337 -5.11 -15.50 -2.42
CA ILE A 337 -5.34 -14.28 -1.64
C ILE A 337 -6.84 -14.08 -1.47
N VAL A 338 -7.30 -13.98 -0.22
CA VAL A 338 -8.68 -13.65 0.14
C VAL A 338 -8.67 -12.26 0.75
N ALA A 339 -9.25 -11.28 0.06
CA ALA A 339 -9.27 -9.89 0.47
C ALA A 339 -10.71 -9.39 0.61
N HIS A 340 -10.97 -8.61 1.64
CA HIS A 340 -12.23 -7.88 1.71
C HIS A 340 -12.26 -6.76 0.65
N LYS A 341 -13.45 -6.24 0.31
CA LYS A 341 -13.57 -5.03 -0.51
C LYS A 341 -12.71 -3.90 0.07
N LEU A 342 -11.68 -3.51 -0.68
CA LEU A 342 -10.66 -2.56 -0.22
C LEU A 342 -11.23 -1.14 -0.21
N GLN A 343 -10.67 -0.30 0.64
CA GLN A 343 -10.93 1.15 0.67
C GLN A 343 -9.71 1.93 0.17
N TYR A 344 -8.51 1.41 0.44
CA TYR A 344 -7.24 2.00 0.06
C TYR A 344 -6.69 1.32 -1.19
N ILE A 345 -6.22 2.15 -2.10
CA ILE A 345 -5.68 1.77 -3.41
C ILE A 345 -4.16 1.93 -3.32
N GLN A 346 -3.43 0.88 -3.72
CA GLN A 346 -2.01 0.96 -4.05
C GLN A 346 -1.84 0.85 -5.57
N HIS A 347 -0.69 1.29 -6.09
CA HIS A 347 -0.44 1.40 -7.53
C HIS A 347 -0.72 0.11 -8.32
N HIS A 348 -0.42 -1.07 -7.75
CA HIS A 348 -0.63 -2.37 -8.41
C HIS A 348 -2.05 -2.96 -8.18
N HIS A 349 -2.92 -2.32 -7.39
CA HIS A 349 -4.27 -2.85 -7.13
C HIS A 349 -5.18 -2.82 -8.36
N TYR A 350 -4.88 -2.01 -9.37
CA TYR A 350 -5.55 -2.02 -10.68
C TYR A 350 -5.43 -3.35 -11.44
N LEU A 351 -4.54 -4.23 -10.99
CA LEU A 351 -4.30 -5.53 -11.59
C LEU A 351 -5.06 -6.65 -10.85
N LEU A 352 -5.81 -6.31 -9.80
CA LEU A 352 -6.64 -7.26 -9.07
C LEU A 352 -7.86 -7.64 -9.91
N VAL A 353 -8.06 -8.95 -10.10
CA VAL A 353 -9.17 -9.52 -10.86
C VAL A 353 -9.92 -10.50 -9.96
N SER A 354 -11.16 -10.14 -9.60
CA SER A 354 -11.96 -10.84 -8.58
C SER A 354 -12.82 -11.98 -9.11
N SER A 355 -12.95 -12.12 -10.44
CA SER A 355 -13.79 -13.14 -11.07
C SER A 355 -13.34 -13.47 -12.50
N GLY A 356 -13.94 -14.51 -13.10
CA GLY A 356 -13.62 -14.95 -14.45
C GLY A 356 -12.40 -15.89 -14.56
N PRO A 357 -11.96 -16.19 -15.80
CA PRO A 357 -10.81 -17.08 -16.04
C PRO A 357 -9.48 -16.54 -15.49
N GLU A 358 -9.30 -15.21 -15.56
CA GLU A 358 -8.10 -14.50 -15.08
C GLU A 358 -8.17 -14.10 -13.60
N GLN A 359 -9.16 -14.62 -12.85
CA GLN A 359 -9.29 -14.36 -11.42
C GLN A 359 -7.98 -14.66 -10.69
N ASN A 360 -7.44 -13.66 -9.99
CA ASN A 360 -6.15 -13.73 -9.29
C ASN A 360 -6.25 -13.45 -7.79
N TYR A 361 -7.45 -13.11 -7.29
CA TYR A 361 -7.77 -13.09 -5.87
C TYR A 361 -9.25 -13.38 -5.64
N VAL A 362 -9.63 -13.62 -4.39
CA VAL A 362 -11.01 -13.78 -3.96
C VAL A 362 -11.43 -12.54 -3.17
N GLU A 363 -12.41 -11.81 -3.70
CA GLU A 363 -13.03 -10.68 -3.01
C GLU A 363 -14.18 -11.17 -2.10
N VAL A 364 -14.22 -10.66 -0.88
CA VAL A 364 -15.29 -10.87 0.11
C VAL A 364 -15.84 -9.52 0.58
N GLU A 365 -17.00 -9.51 1.22
CA GLU A 365 -17.60 -8.30 1.77
C GLU A 365 -16.67 -7.62 2.78
N ARG A 366 -16.80 -6.29 2.93
CA ARG A 366 -15.90 -5.49 3.79
C ARG A 366 -15.94 -5.95 5.24
N ASP A 367 -17.07 -6.44 5.71
CA ASP A 367 -17.27 -6.98 7.05
C ASP A 367 -17.03 -8.50 7.16
N PHE A 368 -16.60 -9.15 6.07
CA PHE A 368 -16.40 -10.59 5.93
C PHE A 368 -17.65 -11.45 6.08
N SER A 369 -18.86 -10.87 6.03
CA SER A 369 -20.12 -11.59 6.23
C SER A 369 -20.30 -12.80 5.30
N ASP A 370 -19.79 -12.74 4.07
CA ASP A 370 -19.84 -13.83 3.09
C ASP A 370 -18.62 -14.77 3.14
N LEU A 371 -17.60 -14.49 3.96
CA LEU A 371 -16.34 -15.26 4.03
C LEU A 371 -16.56 -16.76 4.28
N PRO A 372 -17.42 -17.22 5.22
CA PRO A 372 -17.60 -18.66 5.44
C PRO A 372 -18.11 -19.38 4.20
N LYS A 373 -19.07 -18.79 3.48
CA LYS A 373 -19.61 -19.34 2.24
C LYS A 373 -18.52 -19.41 1.17
N ARG A 374 -17.71 -18.36 1.02
CA ARG A 374 -16.60 -18.30 0.06
C ARG A 374 -15.53 -19.35 0.34
N MET A 375 -15.19 -19.56 1.61
CA MET A 375 -14.25 -20.61 2.02
C MET A 375 -14.79 -22.00 1.71
N ASP A 376 -16.06 -22.27 2.01
CA ASP A 376 -16.70 -23.56 1.69
C ASP A 376 -16.71 -23.82 0.17
N GLU A 377 -16.95 -22.80 -0.65
CA GLU A 377 -16.89 -22.89 -2.12
C GLU A 377 -15.48 -23.21 -2.62
N LEU A 378 -14.45 -22.58 -2.05
CA LEU A 378 -13.06 -22.80 -2.46
C LEU A 378 -12.57 -24.19 -2.05
N LEU A 379 -12.90 -24.64 -0.85
CA LEU A 379 -12.51 -25.97 -0.33
C LEU A 379 -13.17 -27.11 -1.11
N LYS A 380 -14.40 -26.91 -1.61
CA LYS A 380 -15.10 -27.88 -2.48
C LYS A 380 -14.57 -27.92 -3.91
N ASN A 381 -13.83 -26.89 -4.35
CA ASN A 381 -13.35 -26.75 -5.72
C ASN A 381 -11.83 -26.48 -5.75
N PRO A 382 -10.99 -27.47 -5.39
CA PRO A 382 -9.54 -27.31 -5.31
C PRO A 382 -8.92 -26.84 -6.63
N ASP A 383 -9.41 -27.30 -7.78
CA ASP A 383 -8.92 -26.87 -9.10
C ASP A 383 -9.15 -25.37 -9.34
N LYS A 384 -10.30 -24.84 -8.87
CA LYS A 384 -10.58 -23.41 -8.94
C LYS A 384 -9.63 -22.63 -8.03
N ALA A 385 -9.41 -23.11 -6.80
CA ALA A 385 -8.49 -22.48 -5.87
C ALA A 385 -7.05 -22.47 -6.42
N GLU A 386 -6.59 -23.58 -6.99
CA GLU A 386 -5.27 -23.69 -7.59
C GLU A 386 -5.11 -22.76 -8.79
N ARG A 387 -6.12 -22.68 -9.67
CA ARG A 387 -6.11 -21.74 -10.79
C ARG A 387 -5.96 -20.29 -10.32
N ILE A 388 -6.72 -19.88 -9.30
CA ILE A 388 -6.63 -18.51 -8.75
C ILE A 388 -5.23 -18.24 -8.18
N ALA A 389 -4.67 -19.19 -7.44
CA ALA A 389 -3.31 -19.06 -6.89
C ALA A 389 -2.25 -18.96 -8.00
N ASN A 390 -2.37 -19.77 -9.06
CA ASN A 390 -1.45 -19.73 -10.21
C ASN A 390 -1.57 -18.41 -10.98
N ASN A 391 -2.79 -17.91 -11.19
CA ASN A 391 -3.03 -16.59 -11.79
C ASN A 391 -2.42 -15.47 -10.94
N SER A 392 -2.56 -15.54 -9.62
CA SER A 392 -1.92 -14.58 -8.69
C SER A 392 -0.40 -14.58 -8.87
N ILE A 393 0.23 -15.75 -8.91
CA ILE A 393 1.68 -15.87 -9.12
C ILE A 393 2.11 -15.28 -10.46
N LYS A 394 1.46 -15.70 -11.55
CA LYS A 394 1.77 -15.26 -12.91
C LYS A 394 1.60 -13.74 -13.06
N THR A 395 0.59 -13.17 -12.40
CA THR A 395 0.32 -11.74 -12.42
C THR A 395 1.35 -11.01 -11.56
N PHE A 396 1.43 -11.33 -10.27
CA PHE A 396 2.13 -10.49 -9.32
C PHE A 396 3.60 -10.88 -9.18
N ARG A 397 3.91 -12.11 -8.74
CA ARG A 397 5.29 -12.56 -8.53
C ARG A 397 6.12 -12.53 -9.80
N GLU A 398 5.54 -13.00 -10.91
CA GLU A 398 6.27 -13.23 -12.16
C GLU A 398 6.23 -12.06 -13.14
N ARG A 399 5.49 -10.98 -12.84
CA ARG A 399 5.34 -9.86 -13.75
C ARG A 399 5.26 -8.51 -13.04
N TYR A 400 4.14 -8.19 -12.41
CA TYR A 400 3.83 -6.83 -11.98
C TYR A 400 4.45 -6.38 -10.66
N LEU A 401 4.98 -7.31 -9.85
CA LEU A 401 5.74 -6.98 -8.63
C LEU A 401 7.24 -7.23 -8.80
N THR A 402 7.71 -7.39 -10.04
CA THR A 402 9.14 -7.60 -10.31
C THR A 402 9.92 -6.28 -10.15
N PRO A 403 11.24 -6.34 -9.86
CA PRO A 403 12.07 -5.14 -9.84
C PRO A 403 12.01 -4.32 -11.15
N ALA A 404 11.89 -4.99 -12.30
CA ALA A 404 11.68 -4.34 -13.59
C ALA A 404 10.35 -3.54 -13.62
N ALA A 405 9.25 -4.12 -13.12
CA ALA A 405 7.96 -3.43 -13.05
C ALA A 405 8.01 -2.20 -12.15
N GLU A 406 8.67 -2.28 -10.99
CA GLU A 406 8.86 -1.13 -10.10
C GLU A 406 9.66 0.00 -10.78
N ALA A 407 10.77 -0.34 -11.44
CA ALA A 407 11.59 0.64 -12.15
C ALA A 407 10.83 1.29 -13.31
N CYS A 408 10.04 0.51 -14.06
CA CYS A 408 9.14 1.02 -15.09
C CYS A 408 8.06 1.95 -14.53
N TYR A 409 7.47 1.62 -13.36
CA TYR A 409 6.49 2.48 -12.71
C TYR A 409 7.09 3.83 -12.31
N TRP A 410 8.30 3.83 -11.73
CA TRP A 410 9.00 5.07 -11.40
C TRP A 410 9.21 5.96 -12.63
N ARG A 411 9.70 5.39 -13.73
CA ARG A 411 9.89 6.15 -14.99
C ARG A 411 8.58 6.70 -15.54
N ALA A 412 7.53 5.88 -15.60
CA ALA A 412 6.21 6.31 -16.05
C ALA A 412 5.62 7.42 -15.15
N LEU A 413 5.86 7.35 -13.84
CA LEU A 413 5.42 8.38 -12.89
C LEU A 413 6.12 9.71 -13.18
N TRP A 414 7.43 9.71 -13.47
CA TRP A 414 8.17 10.94 -13.79
C TRP A 414 7.70 11.57 -15.09
N GLU A 415 7.52 10.74 -16.13
CA GLU A 415 7.00 11.16 -17.44
C GLU A 415 5.61 11.80 -17.29
N GLY A 416 4.68 11.09 -16.66
CA GLY A 416 3.33 11.60 -16.42
C GLY A 416 3.33 12.87 -15.55
N TRP A 417 4.15 12.89 -14.50
CA TRP A 417 4.28 14.09 -13.65
C TRP A 417 4.79 15.30 -14.43
N ALA A 418 5.76 15.12 -15.32
CA ALA A 418 6.30 16.21 -16.13
C ALA A 418 5.26 16.84 -17.06
N GLU A 419 4.32 16.06 -17.60
CA GLU A 419 3.23 16.58 -18.43
C GLU A 419 2.35 17.61 -17.71
N VAL A 420 2.23 17.47 -16.39
CA VAL A 420 1.41 18.33 -15.53
C VAL A 420 2.21 19.28 -14.67
N SER A 421 3.53 19.17 -14.60
CA SER A 421 4.40 20.01 -13.76
C SER A 421 5.42 20.83 -14.53
N ALA A 422 5.39 20.83 -15.87
CA ALA A 422 6.37 21.56 -16.70
C ALA A 422 6.54 23.05 -16.35
N ASN A 423 5.52 23.72 -15.81
CA ASN A 423 5.61 25.12 -15.38
C ASN A 423 6.38 25.29 -14.07
N VAL A 424 6.49 24.24 -13.24
CA VAL A 424 7.29 24.25 -12.02
C VAL A 424 8.78 24.39 -12.36
N THR A 425 9.22 23.76 -13.46
CA THR A 425 10.63 23.57 -13.76
C THR A 425 11.22 24.45 -14.85
N ARG A 426 10.41 25.30 -15.53
CA ARG A 426 10.88 26.19 -16.60
C ARG A 426 11.89 27.26 -16.18
N ASP A 427 11.79 27.77 -14.95
CA ASP A 427 12.58 28.91 -14.45
C ASP A 427 13.41 28.56 -13.21
N ILE A 428 13.88 27.31 -13.10
CA ILE A 428 14.67 26.86 -11.94
C ILE A 428 16.14 27.24 -12.14
N GLU A 429 16.73 27.87 -11.11
CA GLU A 429 18.17 27.89 -10.86
C GLU A 429 18.78 26.49 -11.01
N PRO A 430 20.07 26.33 -11.37
CA PRO A 430 20.69 25.02 -11.48
C PRO A 430 20.35 24.12 -10.26
N PRO A 431 19.92 22.85 -10.43
CA PRO A 431 19.51 21.98 -9.32
C PRO A 431 20.54 21.85 -8.19
N VAL A 432 21.82 22.02 -8.52
CA VAL A 432 22.95 22.07 -7.57
C VAL A 432 22.82 23.22 -6.55
N ASP A 433 22.12 24.29 -6.89
CA ASP A 433 21.90 25.45 -6.04
C ASP A 433 20.64 25.31 -5.17
N ARG A 434 19.88 24.22 -5.32
CA ARG A 434 18.59 24.00 -4.62
C ARG A 434 18.47 22.68 -3.88
N GLY A 435 19.40 21.75 -4.06
CA GLY A 435 19.34 20.44 -3.43
C GLY A 435 20.69 19.74 -3.37
N LEU A 436 20.82 18.81 -2.42
CA LEU A 436 22.01 17.99 -2.26
C LEU A 436 21.86 16.71 -3.08
N ARG A 437 22.89 16.36 -3.83
CA ARG A 437 22.98 15.09 -4.56
C ARG A 437 22.66 13.92 -3.65
N TYR A 438 21.80 13.00 -4.08
CA TYR A 438 21.40 11.85 -3.27
C TYR A 438 22.60 11.04 -2.77
N GLU A 439 23.65 10.91 -3.59
CA GLU A 439 24.88 10.21 -3.23
C GLU A 439 25.61 10.85 -2.04
N SER A 440 25.50 12.17 -1.87
CA SER A 440 26.04 12.89 -0.70
C SER A 440 25.04 12.90 0.45
N PHE A 441 23.75 13.09 0.16
CA PHE A 441 22.69 13.09 1.16
C PHE A 441 22.66 11.80 1.97
N VAL A 442 22.82 10.64 1.32
CA VAL A 442 22.80 9.33 1.99
C VAL A 442 23.98 9.12 2.95
N LEU A 443 25.03 9.97 2.88
CA LEU A 443 26.20 9.94 3.76
C LEU A 443 26.08 10.86 4.96
N LEU A 444 25.04 11.70 5.05
CA LEU A 444 24.80 12.56 6.22
C LEU A 444 24.56 11.74 7.49
N ASP A 445 24.81 12.34 8.64
CA ASP A 445 24.42 11.74 9.91
C ASP A 445 22.89 11.64 10.01
N SER A 446 22.41 10.62 10.73
CA SER A 446 20.97 10.34 10.81
C SER A 446 20.16 11.51 11.37
N ASN A 447 20.74 12.30 12.28
CA ASN A 447 20.10 13.47 12.87
C ASN A 447 19.95 14.60 11.84
N ASP A 448 20.93 14.78 10.97
CA ASP A 448 20.93 15.83 9.94
C ASP A 448 19.89 15.54 8.85
N MET A 449 19.57 14.25 8.65
CA MET A 449 18.50 13.81 7.74
C MET A 449 17.08 14.00 8.32
N PHE A 450 16.89 14.29 9.61
CA PHE A 450 15.55 14.36 10.20
C PHE A 450 14.79 15.61 9.81
N LYS A 451 15.43 16.77 9.76
CA LYS A 451 14.82 18.04 9.34
C LYS A 451 15.72 18.74 8.35
N TYR A 452 16.11 18.01 7.31
CA TYR A 452 16.99 18.53 6.29
C TYR A 452 16.27 19.58 5.45
N SER A 453 16.93 20.69 5.19
CA SER A 453 16.54 21.65 4.16
C SER A 453 17.82 22.16 3.51
N PHE A 454 17.88 22.14 2.19
CA PHE A 454 19.04 22.65 1.47
C PHE A 454 19.18 24.17 1.70
N GLY A 455 20.41 24.65 1.90
CA GLY A 455 20.72 26.07 2.08
C GLY A 455 20.30 26.69 3.42
N SER A 456 19.89 25.89 4.41
CA SER A 456 19.54 26.36 5.75
C SER A 456 20.65 26.19 6.79
N GLU A 457 21.91 26.07 6.36
CA GLU A 457 23.09 26.07 7.25
C GLU A 457 23.40 27.47 7.81
#